data_AF-A0A218ZD94-F1
#
_entry.id   AF-A0A218ZD94-F1
#
_cell.length_a   1.000
_cell.length_b   1.000
_cell.length_c   1.000
_cell.angle_alpha   90.00
_cell.angle_beta   90.00
_cell.angle_gamma   90.00
#
_symmetry.space_group_name_H-M   'P 1'
#
loop_
_entity.id
_entity.type
_entity.pdbx_description
1 polymer ?
#
loop_
_entity_poly.entity_id
_entity_poly.type
_entity_poly.pdbx_seq_one_letter_code
_entity_poly.pdbx_strand_id
1 'polypeptide(L)'
;MNNSTLDTLELSSVGGLGGPWQEIEADAVYQLFLTKKTPQTQCQRSVETPITTIAPVYRHPWDIDGPEAGPSLGLFNKDTPAGNHELYNSTESVGFLRQHLSESLNLRVLKIPLPPGSNGGPDVRVAVLFSGGLDCSVLARMAHDILSADQQIDLLNVAFENPRVVQAAKNVAKRTKRLDKDYRQDKEKSGQDLAAESHVSSDSPFENCPDRETGMKAFRELQQVCPNRKWRFVAVNIPYTETVAHRSRVVSLISPHSTEMDLSIAYALYFAARGAGIATTSLDTAPVSYTTPARVLLSGLGADELFGGYTRHATAFSRKGYPGLLEELKLDIDRLGKRNLGRDDRVISHWGREARFPYLDEQLVKWAVECPIWQKCGFQQTDSDTKQDPDIEPGKKVLRLLAYELGMFSIQFGARSAKMQIGSTKGTTVIS
;
A
#
# COMPACT_ATOMS: atom_id res chain seq x y z
N MET A 1 -28.71 -20.91 -42.66
CA MET A 1 -27.65 -19.98 -42.21
C MET A 1 -27.11 -20.53 -40.91
N ASN A 2 -25.97 -21.21 -40.95
CA ASN A 2 -25.35 -21.80 -39.77
C ASN A 2 -24.70 -20.68 -38.95
N ASN A 3 -25.26 -20.37 -37.78
CA ASN A 3 -24.53 -19.66 -36.73
C ASN A 3 -23.45 -20.60 -36.19
N SER A 4 -22.30 -20.67 -36.87
CA SER A 4 -21.08 -21.18 -36.25
C SER A 4 -20.61 -20.09 -35.28
N THR A 5 -20.98 -20.23 -34.00
CA THR A 5 -20.33 -19.51 -32.92
C THR A 5 -18.83 -19.79 -33.03
N LEU A 6 -18.04 -18.80 -33.41
CA LEU A 6 -16.59 -18.88 -33.39
C LEU A 6 -16.17 -19.07 -31.93
N ASP A 7 -15.55 -20.21 -31.61
CA ASP A 7 -14.92 -20.39 -30.31
C ASP A 7 -13.88 -19.28 -30.14
N THR A 8 -14.10 -18.39 -29.17
CA THR A 8 -13.26 -17.22 -28.90
C THR A 8 -12.56 -17.40 -27.56
N LEU A 9 -11.24 -17.15 -27.51
CA LEU A 9 -10.44 -17.14 -26.28
C LEU A 9 -10.08 -15.70 -25.97
N GLU A 10 -10.47 -15.22 -24.80
CA GLU A 10 -10.10 -13.90 -24.30
C GLU A 10 -9.10 -14.06 -23.16
N LEU A 11 -7.94 -13.41 -23.29
CA LEU A 11 -6.96 -13.25 -22.22
C LEU A 11 -7.02 -11.81 -21.76
N SER A 12 -7.19 -11.63 -20.45
CA SER A 12 -7.20 -10.30 -19.86
C SER A 12 -6.46 -10.31 -18.53
N SER A 13 -5.71 -9.24 -18.27
CA SER A 13 -5.15 -8.98 -16.95
C SER A 13 -6.24 -8.55 -15.95
N VAL A 14 -7.39 -8.09 -16.44
CA VAL A 14 -8.52 -7.61 -15.64
C VAL A 14 -9.80 -8.20 -16.19
N GLY A 15 -10.52 -9.00 -15.41
CA GLY A 15 -11.79 -9.61 -15.85
C GLY A 15 -12.77 -8.56 -16.40
N GLY A 16 -13.24 -8.76 -17.63
CA GLY A 16 -14.29 -7.96 -18.26
C GLY A 16 -15.69 -8.18 -17.64
N LEU A 17 -16.67 -7.38 -18.04
CA LEU A 17 -18.01 -7.35 -17.43
C LEU A 17 -18.96 -8.49 -17.88
N GLY A 18 -18.58 -9.34 -18.83
CA GLY A 18 -19.55 -10.08 -19.66
C GLY A 18 -19.37 -11.58 -19.85
N GLY A 19 -18.50 -12.28 -19.10
CA GLY A 19 -18.28 -13.72 -19.29
C GLY A 19 -17.77 -14.47 -18.04
N PRO A 20 -17.82 -15.82 -18.03
CA PRO A 20 -17.24 -16.63 -16.96
C PRO A 20 -15.71 -16.58 -17.06
N TRP A 21 -15.08 -15.69 -16.29
CA TRP A 21 -13.62 -15.64 -16.17
C TRP A 21 -13.12 -16.75 -15.27
N GLN A 22 -12.11 -17.49 -15.73
CA GLN A 22 -11.32 -18.39 -14.92
C GLN A 22 -9.98 -17.70 -14.60
N GLU A 23 -9.71 -17.45 -13.32
CA GLU A 23 -8.38 -16.99 -12.89
C GLU A 23 -7.39 -18.15 -13.06
N ILE A 24 -6.23 -17.84 -13.63
CA ILE A 24 -5.11 -18.75 -13.74
C ILE A 24 -4.16 -18.47 -12.58
N GLU A 25 -3.77 -19.51 -11.84
CA GLU A 25 -2.89 -19.37 -10.68
C GLU A 25 -1.49 -18.92 -11.13
N ALA A 26 -0.84 -18.08 -10.31
CA ALA A 26 0.52 -17.60 -10.57
C ALA A 26 1.59 -18.63 -10.14
N ASP A 27 1.38 -19.89 -10.48
CA ASP A 27 2.17 -21.05 -10.00
C ASP A 27 2.99 -21.72 -11.12
N ALA A 28 2.95 -21.15 -12.32
CA ALA A 28 3.58 -21.68 -13.52
C ALA A 28 3.70 -20.62 -14.61
N VAL A 29 4.54 -20.92 -15.60
CA VAL A 29 4.48 -20.31 -16.93
C VAL A 29 3.47 -21.10 -17.78
N TYR A 30 2.42 -20.43 -18.25
CA TYR A 30 1.41 -21.03 -19.11
C TYR A 30 1.70 -20.72 -20.58
N GLN A 31 1.79 -21.75 -21.41
CA GLN A 31 2.12 -21.62 -22.83
C GLN A 31 0.94 -22.04 -23.71
N LEU A 32 0.45 -21.12 -24.53
CA LEU A 32 -0.62 -21.35 -25.51
C LEU A 32 -0.03 -21.55 -26.91
N PHE A 33 -0.38 -22.66 -27.58
CA PHE A 33 0.03 -22.89 -28.97
C PHE A 33 -1.09 -22.54 -29.95
N LEU A 34 -0.92 -21.46 -30.71
CA LEU A 34 -1.92 -21.02 -31.71
C LEU A 34 -1.88 -21.83 -33.03
N THR A 35 -0.96 -22.78 -33.16
CA THR A 35 -0.85 -23.63 -34.37
C THR A 35 -1.24 -25.07 -34.07
N LYS A 36 -1.91 -25.74 -35.00
CA LYS A 36 -2.35 -27.15 -34.87
C LYS A 36 -1.20 -28.18 -34.88
N LYS A 37 0.05 -27.75 -35.05
CA LYS A 37 1.21 -28.65 -35.02
C LYS A 37 1.64 -28.81 -33.57
N THR A 38 1.31 -29.96 -32.99
CA THR A 38 1.86 -30.40 -31.70
C THR A 38 3.39 -30.34 -31.79
N PRO A 39 4.09 -29.71 -30.82
CA PRO A 39 5.55 -29.68 -30.83
C PRO A 39 6.09 -31.11 -30.86
N GLN A 40 6.88 -31.46 -31.88
CA GLN A 40 7.50 -32.79 -32.01
C GLN A 40 8.81 -32.93 -31.20
N THR A 41 9.10 -32.04 -30.26
CA THR A 41 10.40 -32.02 -29.58
C THR A 41 10.30 -31.80 -28.06
N GLN A 42 10.66 -32.85 -27.33
CA GLN A 42 11.40 -32.83 -26.05
C GLN A 42 10.93 -31.91 -24.91
N CYS A 43 9.63 -31.80 -24.66
CA CYS A 43 9.15 -31.36 -23.35
C CYS A 43 8.05 -32.29 -22.86
N GLN A 44 8.46 -33.42 -22.28
CA GLN A 44 7.60 -34.22 -21.40
C GLN A 44 7.42 -33.46 -20.08
N ARG A 45 6.62 -32.39 -20.08
CA ARG A 45 6.11 -31.75 -18.87
C ARG A 45 4.58 -31.67 -19.00
N SER A 46 3.90 -31.99 -17.90
CA SER A 46 2.48 -32.36 -17.80
C SER A 46 1.53 -31.53 -18.67
N VAL A 47 0.79 -32.21 -19.55
CA VAL A 47 -0.40 -31.64 -20.20
C VAL A 47 -1.50 -31.62 -19.17
N GLU A 48 -1.96 -30.44 -18.75
CA GLU A 48 -3.20 -30.34 -17.99
C GLU A 48 -4.41 -30.53 -18.90
N THR A 49 -5.56 -30.93 -18.32
CA THR A 49 -6.84 -30.94 -19.04
C THR A 49 -7.05 -29.62 -19.78
N PRO A 50 -7.57 -29.65 -21.03
CA PRO A 50 -7.63 -28.45 -21.86
C PRO A 50 -8.46 -27.35 -21.17
N ILE A 51 -7.77 -26.31 -20.68
CA ILE A 51 -8.37 -25.09 -20.13
C ILE A 51 -9.19 -24.36 -21.21
N THR A 52 -8.85 -24.57 -22.48
CA THR A 52 -9.54 -23.97 -23.63
C THR A 52 -9.86 -25.02 -24.68
N THR A 53 -10.97 -24.84 -25.40
CA THR A 53 -11.36 -25.66 -26.55
C THR A 53 -10.63 -25.27 -27.85
N ILE A 54 -9.96 -24.11 -27.85
CA ILE A 54 -9.37 -23.49 -29.05
C ILE A 54 -7.92 -23.94 -29.27
N ALA A 55 -7.14 -24.01 -28.19
CA ALA A 55 -5.74 -24.40 -28.25
C ALA A 55 -5.30 -25.06 -26.93
N PRO A 56 -4.39 -26.05 -27.00
CA PRO A 56 -3.82 -26.63 -25.81
C PRO A 56 -2.99 -25.58 -25.05
N VAL A 57 -3.19 -25.54 -23.73
CA VAL A 57 -2.37 -24.78 -22.80
C VAL A 57 -1.44 -25.76 -22.10
N TYR A 58 -0.14 -25.47 -22.12
CA TYR A 58 0.87 -26.24 -21.40
C TYR A 58 1.26 -25.47 -20.15
N ARG A 59 1.12 -26.13 -19.00
CA ARG A 59 1.54 -25.57 -17.72
C ARG A 59 2.98 -26.00 -17.45
N HIS A 60 3.87 -25.03 -17.35
CA HIS A 60 5.26 -25.22 -16.93
C HIS A 60 5.36 -24.70 -15.49
N PRO A 61 5.17 -25.55 -14.47
CA PRO A 61 5.36 -25.12 -13.09
C PRO A 61 6.69 -24.39 -12.97
N TRP A 62 6.73 -23.39 -12.08
CA TRP A 62 8.02 -22.85 -11.66
C TRP A 62 8.90 -24.05 -11.32
N ASP A 63 10.01 -24.23 -12.05
CA ASP A 63 10.99 -25.25 -11.67
C ASP A 63 11.43 -24.82 -10.28
N ILE A 64 10.91 -25.51 -9.26
CA ILE A 64 11.51 -25.48 -7.93
C ILE A 64 12.82 -26.16 -8.21
N ASP A 65 13.82 -25.32 -8.43
CA ASP A 65 15.23 -25.61 -8.62
C ASP A 65 15.57 -27.08 -8.31
N GLY A 66 16.16 -27.79 -9.30
CA GLY A 66 16.65 -29.15 -9.06
C GLY A 66 17.46 -29.22 -7.75
N PRO A 67 17.58 -30.36 -7.08
CA PRO A 67 17.96 -30.49 -5.66
C PRO A 67 19.24 -29.77 -5.19
N GLU A 68 20.04 -29.19 -6.10
CA GLU A 68 21.25 -28.40 -5.85
C GLU A 68 21.06 -26.88 -5.89
N ALA A 69 20.02 -26.34 -6.55
CA ALA A 69 19.71 -24.91 -6.49
C ALA A 69 18.63 -24.72 -5.41
N GLY A 70 18.92 -23.91 -4.38
CA GLY A 70 17.92 -23.57 -3.36
C GLY A 70 16.83 -22.67 -3.96
N PRO A 71 15.71 -22.45 -3.26
CA PRO A 71 14.64 -21.59 -3.77
C PRO A 71 15.17 -20.19 -4.08
N SER A 72 14.76 -19.63 -5.23
CA SER A 72 15.17 -18.31 -5.72
C SER A 72 14.99 -17.18 -4.70
N LEU A 73 13.96 -17.25 -3.85
CA LEU A 73 13.66 -16.27 -2.81
C LEU A 73 14.32 -16.55 -1.45
N GLY A 74 15.23 -17.53 -1.37
CA GLY A 74 15.93 -17.88 -0.13
C GLY A 74 15.16 -18.80 0.82
N LEU A 75 15.85 -19.22 1.88
CA LEU A 75 15.29 -20.08 2.93
C LEU A 75 15.12 -19.29 4.22
N PHE A 76 13.95 -19.44 4.86
CA PHE A 76 13.72 -18.83 6.17
C PHE A 76 14.76 -19.32 7.17
N ASN A 77 15.49 -18.38 7.77
CA ASN A 77 16.34 -18.66 8.90
C ASN A 77 15.48 -19.03 10.11
N LYS A 78 15.70 -20.24 10.65
CA LYS A 78 14.95 -20.82 11.77
C LYS A 78 15.75 -20.84 13.07
N ASP A 79 16.92 -20.24 13.07
CA ASP A 79 17.75 -20.17 14.26
C ASP A 79 16.98 -19.43 15.36
N THR A 80 17.43 -19.63 16.59
CA THR A 80 16.92 -18.92 17.77
C THR A 80 18.10 -18.26 18.47
N PRO A 81 17.93 -17.07 19.04
CA PRO A 81 19.04 -16.36 19.64
C PRO A 81 19.53 -17.11 20.90
N ALA A 82 20.84 -17.15 21.10
CA ALA A 82 21.45 -17.74 22.30
C ALA A 82 21.35 -16.81 23.53
N GLY A 83 20.99 -15.54 23.35
CA GLY A 83 20.88 -14.54 24.41
C GLY A 83 19.95 -13.40 24.05
N ASN A 84 20.01 -12.29 24.81
CA ASN A 84 19.25 -11.09 24.49
C ASN A 84 19.89 -10.35 23.32
N HIS A 85 19.10 -10.08 22.28
CA HIS A 85 19.52 -9.24 21.17
C HIS A 85 18.63 -8.00 21.11
N GLU A 86 19.27 -6.86 20.95
CA GLU A 86 18.58 -5.59 20.78
C GLU A 86 18.97 -4.96 19.45
N LEU A 87 17.97 -4.46 18.74
CA LEU A 87 18.13 -3.66 17.54
C LEU A 87 18.24 -2.19 17.92
N TYR A 88 19.34 -1.58 17.51
CA TYR A 88 19.63 -0.14 17.61
C TYR A 88 20.13 0.39 16.25
N ASN A 89 20.28 1.71 16.15
CA ASN A 89 20.52 2.41 14.88
C ASN A 89 21.70 1.83 14.09
N SER A 90 22.83 1.61 14.75
CA SER A 90 24.07 1.09 14.15
C SER A 90 24.14 -0.43 14.00
N THR A 91 23.01 -1.14 14.11
CA THR A 91 22.99 -2.59 13.81
C THR A 91 23.22 -2.82 12.31
N GLU A 92 24.08 -3.76 11.94
CA GLU A 92 24.42 -4.05 10.54
C GLU A 92 23.20 -4.32 9.66
N SER A 93 22.14 -4.93 10.21
CA SER A 93 20.89 -5.20 9.49
C SER A 93 20.17 -3.94 8.99
N VAL A 94 20.33 -2.80 9.66
CA VAL A 94 19.80 -1.50 9.21
C VAL A 94 20.55 -1.05 7.95
N GLY A 95 21.88 -1.20 7.95
CA GLY A 95 22.75 -0.92 6.80
C GLY A 95 22.45 -1.84 5.60
N PHE A 96 22.28 -3.14 5.82
CA PHE A 96 21.90 -4.09 4.77
C PHE A 96 20.52 -3.79 4.19
N LEU A 97 19.53 -3.47 5.03
CA LEU A 97 18.21 -3.04 4.57
C LEU A 97 18.32 -1.80 3.68
N ARG A 98 19.10 -0.80 4.11
CA ARG A 98 19.32 0.43 3.33
C ARG A 98 19.92 0.12 1.97
N GLN A 99 20.93 -0.75 1.92
CA GLN A 99 21.58 -1.14 0.67
C GLN A 99 20.60 -1.83 -0.29
N HIS A 100 19.98 -2.93 0.16
CA HIS A 100 19.06 -3.71 -0.67
C HIS A 100 17.86 -2.87 -1.14
N LEU A 101 17.29 -2.03 -0.27
CA LEU A 101 16.17 -1.17 -0.63
C LEU A 101 16.59 -0.06 -1.62
N SER A 102 17.83 0.45 -1.51
CA SER A 102 18.39 1.40 -2.47
C SER A 102 18.57 0.76 -3.85
N GLU A 103 19.16 -0.43 -3.92
CA GLU A 103 19.33 -1.20 -5.17
C GLU A 103 17.96 -1.49 -5.82
N SER A 104 17.01 -1.97 -5.01
CA SER A 104 15.63 -2.21 -5.44
C SER A 104 14.95 -0.96 -6.01
N LEU A 105 15.09 0.19 -5.33
CA LEU A 105 14.52 1.46 -5.79
C LEU A 105 15.19 1.94 -7.09
N ASN A 106 16.52 1.82 -7.23
CA ASN A 106 17.23 2.22 -8.45
C ASN A 106 16.62 1.58 -9.69
N LEU A 107 16.33 0.27 -9.64
CA LEU A 107 15.70 -0.46 -10.74
C LEU A 107 14.27 0.02 -11.05
N ARG A 108 13.57 0.52 -10.02
CA ARG A 108 12.14 0.85 -10.08
C ARG A 108 11.85 2.32 -10.35
N VAL A 109 12.79 3.24 -10.14
CA VAL A 109 12.57 4.68 -10.32
C VAL A 109 13.39 5.29 -11.46
N LEU A 110 14.51 4.68 -11.83
CA LEU A 110 15.34 5.15 -12.94
C LEU A 110 14.81 4.68 -14.29
N LYS A 111 15.19 5.40 -15.35
CA LYS A 111 14.87 5.09 -16.75
C LYS A 111 13.37 5.00 -17.06
N ILE A 112 12.51 5.58 -16.22
CA ILE A 112 11.09 5.73 -16.53
C ILE A 112 10.97 6.76 -17.66
N PRO A 113 10.26 6.44 -18.75
CA PRO A 113 10.03 7.39 -19.84
C PRO A 113 9.16 8.56 -19.36
N LEU A 114 9.25 9.70 -20.06
CA LEU A 114 8.32 10.80 -19.81
C LEU A 114 6.88 10.33 -20.09
N PRO A 115 5.93 10.61 -19.20
CA PRO A 115 4.55 10.24 -19.46
C PRO A 115 4.00 10.91 -20.73
N PRO A 116 3.05 10.26 -21.43
CA PRO A 116 2.40 10.85 -22.60
C PRO A 116 1.72 12.18 -22.25
N GLY A 117 1.92 13.20 -23.08
CA GLY A 117 1.28 14.51 -22.90
C GLY A 117 2.00 15.45 -21.92
N SER A 118 3.17 15.07 -21.38
CA SER A 118 3.96 15.90 -20.45
C SER A 118 4.83 16.97 -21.13
N ASN A 119 4.62 17.30 -22.41
CA ASN A 119 5.44 18.27 -23.14
C ASN A 119 5.32 19.67 -22.52
N GLY A 120 6.41 20.18 -21.96
CA GLY A 120 6.49 21.52 -21.35
C GLY A 120 5.94 21.65 -19.92
N GLY A 121 5.53 20.54 -19.30
CA GLY A 121 5.07 20.49 -17.90
C GLY A 121 6.18 20.08 -16.90
N PRO A 122 5.85 20.00 -15.59
CA PRO A 122 6.78 19.49 -14.59
C PRO A 122 7.16 18.02 -14.87
N ASP A 123 8.44 17.68 -14.68
CA ASP A 123 8.93 16.31 -14.85
C ASP A 123 8.46 15.43 -13.66
N VAL A 124 7.34 14.73 -13.84
CA VAL A 124 6.77 13.81 -12.85
C VAL A 124 6.61 12.43 -13.47
N ARG A 125 7.52 11.50 -13.14
CA ARG A 125 7.52 10.14 -13.70
C ARG A 125 7.07 9.07 -12.72
N VAL A 126 7.23 9.35 -11.43
CA VAL A 126 6.88 8.45 -10.32
C VAL A 126 5.95 9.17 -9.36
N ALA A 127 4.97 8.42 -8.88
CA ALA A 127 4.18 8.79 -7.73
C ALA A 127 4.27 7.69 -6.65
N VAL A 128 3.96 8.03 -5.41
CA VAL A 128 3.93 7.10 -4.28
C VAL A 128 2.48 6.94 -3.82
N LEU A 129 2.03 5.69 -3.65
CA LEU A 129 0.79 5.41 -2.92
C LEU A 129 1.04 5.70 -1.45
N PHE A 130 0.52 6.83 -0.96
CA PHE A 130 1.04 7.50 0.22
C PHE A 130 -0.02 7.63 1.32
N SER A 131 -0.06 6.67 2.24
CA SER A 131 -0.86 6.74 3.46
C SER A 131 -0.21 7.58 4.56
N GLY A 132 1.07 7.93 4.41
CA GLY A 132 1.92 8.52 5.46
C GLY A 132 2.47 7.52 6.47
N GLY A 133 2.15 6.23 6.33
CA GLY A 133 2.75 5.17 7.13
C GLY A 133 4.26 5.03 6.89
N LEU A 134 4.91 4.22 7.72
CA LEU A 134 6.36 3.98 7.68
C LEU A 134 6.84 3.59 6.29
N ASP A 135 6.16 2.64 5.67
CA ASP A 135 6.66 1.93 4.49
C ASP A 135 6.70 2.88 3.28
N CYS A 136 5.57 3.50 2.94
CA CYS A 136 5.51 4.44 1.82
C CYS A 136 6.37 5.70 2.05
N SER A 137 6.56 6.11 3.30
CA SER A 137 7.35 7.31 3.64
C SER A 137 8.85 7.05 3.52
N VAL A 138 9.34 5.87 3.92
CA VAL A 138 10.73 5.48 3.67
C VAL A 138 10.99 5.37 2.18
N LEU A 139 10.07 4.77 1.40
CA LEU A 139 10.21 4.71 -0.06
C LEU A 139 10.26 6.12 -0.69
N ALA A 140 9.36 7.02 -0.29
CA ALA A 140 9.38 8.40 -0.76
C ALA A 140 10.72 9.06 -0.42
N ARG A 141 11.13 9.00 0.85
CA ARG A 141 12.39 9.58 1.33
C ARG A 141 13.60 9.05 0.57
N MET A 142 13.73 7.74 0.37
CA MET A 142 14.87 7.15 -0.35
C MET A 142 14.81 7.43 -1.86
N ALA A 143 13.62 7.54 -2.45
CA ALA A 143 13.49 7.94 -3.85
C ALA A 143 14.04 9.36 -4.11
N HIS A 144 14.02 10.25 -3.10
CA HIS A 144 14.68 11.55 -3.21
C HIS A 144 16.19 11.45 -3.46
N ASP A 145 16.88 10.47 -2.84
CA ASP A 145 18.35 10.33 -2.98
C ASP A 145 18.76 9.82 -4.37
N ILE A 146 17.84 9.19 -5.10
CA ILE A 146 18.11 8.54 -6.39
C ILE A 146 17.71 9.44 -7.57
N LEU A 147 16.58 10.15 -7.46
CA LEU A 147 16.03 10.96 -8.55
C LEU A 147 16.73 12.32 -8.64
N SER A 148 16.86 12.88 -9.85
CA SER A 148 17.38 14.24 -10.04
C SER A 148 16.53 15.26 -9.27
N ALA A 149 17.13 16.27 -8.63
CA ALA A 149 16.41 17.23 -7.76
C ALA A 149 15.26 17.96 -8.47
N ASP A 150 15.38 18.17 -9.79
CA ASP A 150 14.36 18.83 -10.60
C ASP A 150 13.11 17.98 -10.85
N GLN A 151 13.24 16.66 -10.80
CA GLN A 151 12.11 15.75 -10.97
C GLN A 151 11.19 15.83 -9.76
N GLN A 152 9.90 16.08 -9.96
CA GLN A 152 8.97 16.14 -8.85
C GLN A 152 8.47 14.73 -8.48
N ILE A 153 8.15 14.52 -7.20
CA ILE A 153 7.55 13.28 -6.69
C ILE A 153 6.15 13.60 -6.16
N ASP A 154 5.15 12.91 -6.72
CA ASP A 154 3.77 13.02 -6.27
C ASP A 154 3.47 11.99 -5.17
N LEU A 155 2.77 12.42 -4.14
CA LEU A 155 2.31 11.61 -3.01
C LEU A 155 0.79 11.51 -3.07
N LEU A 156 0.26 10.35 -3.43
CA LEU A 156 -1.18 10.14 -3.64
C LEU A 156 -1.81 9.64 -2.33
N ASN A 157 -2.57 10.50 -1.65
CA ASN A 157 -3.21 10.18 -0.38
C ASN A 157 -4.73 10.20 -0.51
N VAL A 158 -5.36 9.06 -0.24
CA VAL A 158 -6.80 8.89 -0.38
C VAL A 158 -7.51 9.02 0.97
N ALA A 159 -8.65 9.71 0.98
CA ALA A 159 -9.52 9.82 2.12
C ALA A 159 -10.98 9.63 1.69
N PHE A 160 -11.74 8.88 2.48
CA PHE A 160 -13.13 8.56 2.20
C PHE A 160 -14.05 9.31 3.15
N GLU A 161 -15.12 9.86 2.60
CA GLU A 161 -16.16 10.46 3.42
C GLU A 161 -16.84 9.37 4.25
N ASN A 162 -16.86 9.55 5.58
CA ASN A 162 -17.57 8.66 6.48
C ASN A 162 -18.94 9.27 6.85
N PRO A 163 -20.07 8.70 6.38
CA PRO A 163 -21.39 9.23 6.66
C PRO A 163 -21.69 9.39 8.16
N ARG A 164 -21.13 8.53 9.03
CA ARG A 164 -21.32 8.62 10.48
C ARG A 164 -20.65 9.86 11.07
N VAL A 165 -19.41 10.13 10.65
CA VAL A 165 -18.65 11.30 11.12
C VAL A 165 -19.33 12.58 10.65
N VAL A 166 -19.78 12.60 9.38
CA VAL A 166 -20.52 13.73 8.82
C VAL A 166 -21.86 13.95 9.53
N GLN A 167 -22.64 12.89 9.79
CA GLN A 167 -23.91 12.99 10.52
C GLN A 167 -23.70 13.42 11.99
N ALA A 168 -22.69 12.88 12.66
CA ALA A 168 -22.33 13.27 14.02
C ALA A 168 -21.92 14.75 14.09
N ALA A 169 -21.08 15.22 13.16
CA ALA A 169 -20.69 16.63 13.06
C ALA A 169 -21.89 17.54 12.81
N LYS A 170 -22.83 17.15 11.92
CA LYS A 170 -24.09 17.88 11.68
C LYS A 170 -24.96 17.97 12.94
N ASN A 171 -25.03 16.90 13.73
CA ASN A 171 -25.80 16.87 14.98
C ASN A 171 -25.16 17.76 16.06
N VAL A 172 -23.84 17.75 16.18
CA VAL A 172 -23.10 18.65 17.07
C VAL A 172 -23.31 20.10 16.67
N ALA A 173 -23.14 20.45 15.40
CA ALA A 173 -23.36 21.82 14.91
C ALA A 173 -24.81 22.30 15.15
N LYS A 174 -25.80 21.40 15.01
CA LYS A 174 -27.21 21.70 15.31
C LYS A 174 -27.44 21.93 16.82
N ARG A 175 -26.74 21.20 17.69
CA ARG A 175 -26.79 21.39 19.15
C ARG A 175 -26.11 22.68 19.57
N THR A 176 -24.95 23.01 19.01
CA THR A 176 -24.25 24.28 19.27
C THR A 176 -25.07 25.48 18.82
N LYS A 177 -25.72 25.41 17.65
CA LYS A 177 -26.65 26.46 17.18
C LYS A 177 -27.90 26.61 18.06
N ARG A 178 -28.38 25.52 18.68
CA ARG A 178 -29.48 25.60 19.67
C ARG A 178 -29.00 26.26 20.96
N LEU A 179 -27.86 25.85 21.49
CA LEU A 179 -27.27 26.43 22.70
C LEU A 179 -26.93 27.92 22.53
N ASP A 180 -26.41 28.34 21.37
CA ASP A 180 -26.13 29.75 21.09
C ASP A 180 -27.42 30.57 20.91
N LYS A 181 -28.50 29.95 20.41
CA LYS A 181 -29.83 30.57 20.35
C LYS A 181 -30.44 30.73 21.75
N ASP A 182 -30.33 29.71 22.59
CA ASP A 182 -30.80 29.75 23.98
C ASP A 182 -29.98 30.78 24.80
N TYR A 183 -28.66 30.85 24.60
CA TYR A 183 -27.78 31.83 25.24
C TYR A 183 -28.02 33.28 24.78
N ARG A 184 -28.36 33.50 23.51
CA ARG A 184 -28.78 34.82 23.00
C ARG A 184 -30.15 35.25 23.53
N GLN A 185 -31.06 34.29 23.77
CA GLN A 185 -32.39 34.57 24.32
C GLN A 185 -32.33 35.01 25.79
N ASP A 186 -31.32 34.59 26.55
CA ASP A 186 -31.05 35.07 27.91
C ASP A 186 -30.32 36.43 27.94
N LYS A 187 -29.57 36.79 26.89
CA LYS A 187 -28.80 38.05 26.82
C LYS A 187 -29.61 39.27 26.35
N GLU A 188 -30.80 39.09 25.79
CA GLU A 188 -31.74 40.20 25.47
C GLU A 188 -32.32 40.88 26.73
N LYS A 189 -31.98 40.43 27.94
CA LYS A 189 -32.30 41.11 29.21
C LYS A 189 -31.14 41.92 29.82
N SER A 190 -29.94 41.90 29.26
CA SER A 190 -28.83 42.74 29.71
C SER A 190 -28.03 43.24 28.51
N GLY A 191 -28.37 44.44 28.04
CA GLY A 191 -27.71 45.06 26.90
C GLY A 191 -26.21 45.20 27.11
N GLN A 192 -25.42 44.40 26.37
CA GLN A 192 -24.01 44.63 26.10
C GLN A 192 -23.59 43.78 24.89
N ASP A 193 -23.43 44.49 23.77
CA ASP A 193 -22.93 43.99 22.49
C ASP A 193 -21.42 43.73 22.58
N LEU A 194 -21.03 42.47 22.38
CA LEU A 194 -19.66 42.10 22.02
C LEU A 194 -19.76 41.11 20.87
N ALA A 195 -19.30 41.54 19.70
CA ALA A 195 -19.20 40.74 18.49
C ALA A 195 -18.21 39.59 18.72
N ALA A 196 -18.73 38.37 18.88
CA ALA A 196 -17.92 37.16 18.85
C ALA A 196 -17.83 36.70 17.39
N GLU A 197 -16.67 36.90 16.78
CA GLU A 197 -16.30 36.25 15.52
C GLU A 197 -16.26 34.74 15.73
N SER A 198 -17.26 34.05 15.17
CA SER A 198 -17.30 32.60 15.14
C SER A 198 -16.38 32.08 14.03
N HIS A 199 -15.08 31.98 14.32
CA HIS A 199 -14.18 31.11 13.56
C HIS A 199 -14.52 29.64 13.88
N VAL A 200 -15.58 29.11 13.27
CA VAL A 200 -15.77 27.66 13.13
C VAL A 200 -14.82 27.24 12.00
N SER A 201 -13.68 26.63 12.32
CA SER A 201 -12.83 26.04 11.28
C SER A 201 -13.67 25.03 10.52
N SER A 202 -13.86 25.30 9.24
CA SER A 202 -14.58 24.44 8.31
C SER A 202 -13.66 23.30 7.86
N ASP A 203 -13.13 22.54 8.81
CA ASP A 203 -12.23 21.44 8.46
C ASP A 203 -13.04 20.39 7.70
N SER A 204 -12.68 20.23 6.43
CA SER A 204 -13.26 19.28 5.50
C SER A 204 -13.30 17.89 6.14
N PRO A 205 -14.39 17.11 5.96
CA PRO A 205 -14.55 15.80 6.61
C PRO A 205 -13.44 14.80 6.24
N PHE A 206 -12.70 15.08 5.17
CA PHE A 206 -11.56 14.30 4.71
C PHE A 206 -10.27 14.56 5.52
N GLU A 207 -10.08 15.78 6.04
CA GLU A 207 -8.83 16.15 6.73
C GLU A 207 -8.67 15.46 8.09
N ASN A 208 -9.79 15.11 8.73
CA ASN A 208 -9.83 14.38 9.99
C ASN A 208 -9.73 12.86 9.81
N CYS A 209 -9.51 12.36 8.58
CA CYS A 209 -9.28 10.94 8.36
C CYS A 209 -7.88 10.56 8.88
N PRO A 210 -7.73 9.46 9.65
CA PRO A 210 -6.42 9.06 10.21
C PRO A 210 -5.28 8.97 9.18
N ASP A 211 -5.55 8.42 7.99
CA ASP A 211 -4.55 8.32 6.91
C ASP A 211 -4.25 9.69 6.26
N ARG A 212 -5.19 10.64 6.29
CA ARG A 212 -4.94 12.01 5.84
C ARG A 212 -4.09 12.78 6.84
N GLU A 213 -4.39 12.68 8.13
CA GLU A 213 -3.60 13.30 9.19
C GLU A 213 -2.16 12.78 9.20
N THR A 214 -2.00 11.45 9.15
CA THR A 214 -0.69 10.79 9.06
C THR A 214 0.04 11.18 7.78
N GLY A 215 -0.65 11.14 6.64
CA GLY A 215 -0.13 11.60 5.34
C GLY A 215 0.40 13.03 5.40
N MET A 216 -0.35 13.97 5.98
CA MET A 216 0.06 15.36 6.08
C MET A 216 1.23 15.57 7.05
N LYS A 217 1.35 14.77 8.12
CA LYS A 217 2.52 14.81 9.01
C LYS A 217 3.77 14.32 8.28
N ALA A 218 3.70 13.15 7.64
CA ALA A 218 4.81 12.59 6.88
C ALA A 218 5.21 13.48 5.69
N PHE A 219 4.25 14.13 5.01
CA PHE A 219 4.55 15.11 3.97
C PHE A 219 5.37 16.30 4.47
N ARG A 220 4.97 16.90 5.61
CA ARG A 220 5.74 18.00 6.22
C ARG A 220 7.14 17.56 6.63
N GLU A 221 7.27 16.36 7.18
CA GLU A 221 8.57 15.79 7.53
C GLU A 221 9.45 15.57 6.29
N LEU A 222 8.91 15.02 5.20
CA LEU A 222 9.62 14.89 3.92
C LEU A 222 10.09 16.25 3.38
N GLN A 223 9.30 17.30 3.53
CA GLN A 223 9.70 18.66 3.13
C GLN A 223 10.85 19.21 4.00
N GLN A 224 10.89 18.87 5.28
CA GLN A 224 11.96 19.29 6.20
C GLN A 224 13.26 18.53 5.95
N VAL A 225 13.16 17.21 5.78
CA VAL A 225 14.31 16.31 5.60
C VAL A 225 14.89 16.41 4.18
N CYS A 226 14.05 16.69 3.17
CA CYS A 226 14.44 16.84 1.77
C CYS A 226 14.00 18.20 1.21
N PRO A 227 14.57 19.32 1.68
CA PRO A 227 14.09 20.66 1.34
C PRO A 227 14.26 21.01 -0.16
N ASN A 228 15.23 20.38 -0.82
CA ASN A 228 15.51 20.62 -2.25
C ASN A 228 14.59 19.82 -3.19
N ARG A 229 13.74 18.93 -2.66
CA ARG A 229 12.79 18.16 -3.47
C ARG A 229 11.50 18.94 -3.66
N LYS A 230 11.03 18.97 -4.90
CA LYS A 230 9.64 19.34 -5.21
C LYS A 230 8.74 18.17 -4.85
N TRP A 231 8.13 18.23 -3.67
CA TRP A 231 7.08 17.30 -3.24
C TRP A 231 5.71 17.86 -3.60
N ARG A 232 4.82 17.00 -4.07
CA ARG A 232 3.40 17.34 -4.28
C ARG A 232 2.52 16.35 -3.57
N PHE A 233 1.78 16.83 -2.57
CA PHE A 233 0.75 16.04 -1.90
C PHE A 233 -0.55 16.15 -2.69
N VAL A 234 -1.10 15.03 -3.17
CA VAL A 234 -2.36 14.97 -3.91
C VAL A 234 -3.41 14.34 -3.01
N ALA A 235 -4.28 15.20 -2.46
CA ALA A 235 -5.43 14.82 -1.65
C ALA A 235 -6.56 14.29 -2.53
N VAL A 236 -6.71 12.96 -2.55
CA VAL A 236 -7.79 12.25 -3.25
C VAL A 236 -8.97 12.09 -2.30
N ASN A 237 -9.90 13.03 -2.32
CA ASN A 237 -11.10 13.03 -1.47
C ASN A 237 -12.26 12.33 -2.18
N ILE A 238 -12.78 11.24 -1.61
CA ILE A 238 -13.83 10.42 -2.22
C ILE A 238 -15.13 10.53 -1.43
N PRO A 239 -16.15 11.23 -1.96
CA PRO A 239 -17.50 11.25 -1.39
C PRO A 239 -18.09 9.84 -1.27
N TYR A 240 -18.99 9.64 -0.29
CA TYR A 240 -19.61 8.32 -0.10
C TYR A 240 -20.43 7.88 -1.32
N THR A 241 -21.11 8.83 -1.97
CA THR A 241 -21.89 8.59 -3.20
C THR A 241 -21.02 8.06 -4.34
N GLU A 242 -19.79 8.55 -4.46
CA GLU A 242 -18.83 8.11 -5.46
C GLU A 242 -18.32 6.69 -5.16
N THR A 243 -18.07 6.39 -3.88
CA THR A 243 -17.71 5.02 -3.44
C THR A 243 -18.80 4.02 -3.84
N VAL A 244 -20.07 4.36 -3.59
CA VAL A 244 -21.22 3.51 -3.96
C VAL A 244 -21.33 3.37 -5.48
N ALA A 245 -21.14 4.44 -6.24
CA ALA A 245 -21.23 4.42 -7.70
C ALA A 245 -20.17 3.50 -8.35
N HIS A 246 -18.99 3.40 -7.74
CA HIS A 246 -17.90 2.54 -8.23
C HIS A 246 -17.91 1.12 -7.66
N ARG A 247 -18.81 0.78 -6.72
CA ARG A 247 -18.80 -0.52 -6.02
C ARG A 247 -18.81 -1.71 -6.96
N SER A 248 -19.75 -1.77 -7.89
CA SER A 248 -19.89 -2.90 -8.82
C SER A 248 -18.61 -3.12 -9.65
N ARG A 249 -17.99 -2.02 -10.10
CA ARG A 249 -16.72 -2.06 -10.81
C ARG A 249 -15.61 -2.62 -9.92
N VAL A 250 -15.41 -2.08 -8.73
CA VAL A 250 -14.31 -2.52 -7.86
C VAL A 250 -14.50 -3.98 -7.44
N VAL A 251 -15.72 -4.42 -7.13
CA VAL A 251 -16.04 -5.83 -6.84
C VAL A 251 -15.66 -6.73 -8.02
N SER A 252 -15.97 -6.33 -9.25
CA SER A 252 -15.54 -7.10 -10.44
C SER A 252 -14.02 -7.15 -10.59
N LEU A 253 -13.32 -6.06 -10.26
CA LEU A 253 -11.86 -5.97 -10.38
C LEU A 253 -11.10 -6.85 -9.38
N ILE A 254 -11.68 -7.15 -8.21
CA ILE A 254 -11.01 -7.93 -7.16
C ILE A 254 -11.32 -9.43 -7.20
N SER A 255 -12.34 -9.85 -7.94
CA SER A 255 -12.75 -11.26 -8.08
C SER A 255 -11.58 -12.19 -8.44
N PRO A 256 -11.34 -13.31 -7.75
CA PRO A 256 -12.28 -14.03 -6.90
C PRO A 256 -12.27 -13.57 -5.44
N HIS A 257 -11.43 -12.60 -5.08
CA HIS A 257 -11.47 -12.01 -3.75
C HIS A 257 -12.82 -11.35 -3.54
N SER A 258 -13.41 -11.63 -2.39
CA SER A 258 -14.81 -11.34 -2.12
C SER A 258 -15.04 -11.02 -0.65
N THR A 259 -14.03 -10.54 0.08
CA THR A 259 -14.21 -10.10 1.47
C THR A 259 -14.29 -8.58 1.59
N GLU A 260 -14.94 -8.10 2.64
CA GLU A 260 -15.04 -6.65 2.90
C GLU A 260 -13.66 -6.00 3.15
N MET A 261 -12.70 -6.76 3.68
CA MET A 261 -11.31 -6.30 3.77
C MET A 261 -10.68 -6.10 2.39
N ASP A 262 -10.89 -7.05 1.48
CA ASP A 262 -10.40 -6.94 0.10
C ASP A 262 -10.99 -5.70 -0.58
N LEU A 263 -12.29 -5.48 -0.44
CA LEU A 263 -12.96 -4.32 -1.00
C LEU A 263 -12.45 -2.99 -0.41
N SER A 264 -12.22 -2.94 0.91
CA SER A 264 -11.69 -1.74 1.57
C SER A 264 -10.28 -1.39 1.10
N ILE A 265 -9.39 -2.37 0.98
CA ILE A 265 -8.03 -2.17 0.48
C ILE A 265 -8.08 -1.76 -1.00
N ALA A 266 -8.89 -2.46 -1.78
CA ALA A 266 -9.08 -2.20 -3.20
C ALA A 266 -9.60 -0.79 -3.47
N TYR A 267 -10.54 -0.27 -2.68
CA TYR A 267 -11.00 1.12 -2.83
C TYR A 267 -9.86 2.12 -2.66
N ALA A 268 -9.05 1.96 -1.60
CA ALA A 268 -7.94 2.86 -1.35
C ALA A 268 -6.96 2.89 -2.54
N LEU A 269 -6.57 1.72 -3.02
CA LEU A 269 -5.67 1.58 -4.16
C LEU A 269 -6.30 2.07 -5.47
N TYR A 270 -7.55 1.70 -5.75
CA TYR A 270 -8.30 2.10 -6.94
C TYR A 270 -8.39 3.62 -7.05
N PHE A 271 -8.84 4.30 -6.00
CA PHE A 271 -9.02 5.75 -6.05
C PHE A 271 -7.69 6.50 -5.97
N ALA A 272 -6.70 6.03 -5.21
CA ALA A 272 -5.36 6.61 -5.25
C ALA A 272 -4.73 6.47 -6.64
N ALA A 273 -4.86 5.31 -7.29
CA ALA A 273 -4.33 5.05 -8.63
C ALA A 273 -5.04 5.85 -9.73
N ARG A 274 -6.28 6.32 -9.52
CA ARG A 274 -6.87 7.32 -10.43
C ARG A 274 -6.00 8.58 -10.50
N GLY A 275 -5.36 8.94 -9.38
CA GLY A 275 -4.38 10.02 -9.25
C GLY A 275 -4.89 11.41 -9.59
N ALA A 276 -6.19 11.63 -9.43
CA ALA A 276 -6.84 12.92 -9.54
C ALA A 276 -7.34 13.38 -8.17
N GLY A 277 -7.03 14.62 -7.80
CA GLY A 277 -7.37 15.17 -6.50
C GLY A 277 -6.98 16.64 -6.37
N ILE A 278 -6.92 17.14 -5.14
CA ILE A 278 -6.46 18.49 -4.83
C ILE A 278 -4.98 18.43 -4.45
N ALA A 279 -4.12 19.07 -5.24
CA ALA A 279 -2.69 19.11 -5.00
C ALA A 279 -2.30 20.30 -4.12
N THR A 280 -1.36 20.04 -3.21
CA THR A 280 -0.66 21.06 -2.42
C THR A 280 0.85 20.86 -2.59
N THR A 281 1.56 21.94 -2.85
CA THR A 281 3.02 21.96 -2.95
C THR A 281 3.57 23.06 -2.04
N SER A 282 4.87 23.08 -1.80
CA SER A 282 5.53 24.24 -1.17
C SER A 282 5.63 25.46 -2.08
N LEU A 283 5.30 25.31 -3.37
CA LEU A 283 5.45 26.36 -4.38
C LEU A 283 4.14 27.10 -4.67
N ASP A 284 3.00 26.42 -4.48
CA ASP A 284 1.69 26.96 -4.78
C ASP A 284 1.08 27.65 -3.55
N THR A 285 0.59 28.88 -3.72
CA THR A 285 -0.08 29.66 -2.65
C THR A 285 -1.44 29.10 -2.25
N ALA A 286 -2.06 28.29 -3.11
CA ALA A 286 -3.36 27.68 -2.86
C ALA A 286 -3.42 26.23 -3.41
N PRO A 287 -4.24 25.35 -2.81
CA PRO A 287 -4.48 24.03 -3.36
C PRO A 287 -5.14 24.09 -4.75
N VAL A 288 -4.70 23.23 -5.67
CA VAL A 288 -5.17 23.22 -7.07
C VAL A 288 -5.73 21.87 -7.48
N SER A 289 -6.76 21.85 -8.32
CA SER A 289 -7.22 20.61 -8.95
C SER A 289 -6.11 20.04 -9.84
N TYR A 290 -5.77 18.77 -9.65
CA TYR A 290 -4.61 18.16 -10.27
C TYR A 290 -4.85 16.70 -10.61
N THR A 291 -4.28 16.26 -11.73
CA THR A 291 -4.15 14.85 -12.08
C THR A 291 -2.69 14.57 -12.36
N THR A 292 -2.11 13.59 -11.64
CA THR A 292 -0.70 13.24 -11.86
C THR A 292 -0.52 12.59 -13.24
N PRO A 293 0.53 12.98 -13.99
CA PRO A 293 0.87 12.31 -15.23
C PRO A 293 1.63 11.00 -14.98
N ALA A 294 2.14 10.77 -13.75
CA ALA A 294 2.93 9.59 -13.42
C ALA A 294 2.15 8.29 -13.69
N ARG A 295 2.78 7.39 -14.44
CA ARG A 295 2.25 6.06 -14.77
C ARG A 295 2.77 4.97 -13.85
N VAL A 296 3.88 5.23 -13.15
CA VAL A 296 4.50 4.32 -12.22
C VAL A 296 4.20 4.76 -10.78
N LEU A 297 3.66 3.83 -10.00
CA LEU A 297 3.29 4.02 -8.60
C LEU A 297 4.17 3.15 -7.69
N LEU A 298 4.89 3.75 -6.75
CA LEU A 298 5.57 3.00 -5.69
C LEU A 298 4.58 2.59 -4.61
N SER A 299 4.61 1.31 -4.23
CA SER A 299 3.80 0.74 -3.14
C SER A 299 4.70 0.28 -1.99
N GLY A 300 4.28 0.55 -0.75
CA GLY A 300 4.92 0.08 0.47
C GLY A 300 4.60 -1.37 0.86
N LEU A 301 3.79 -2.06 0.07
CA LEU A 301 3.42 -3.46 0.30
C LEU A 301 4.66 -4.38 0.35
N GLY A 302 4.66 -5.33 1.28
CA GLY A 302 5.76 -6.27 1.52
C GLY A 302 6.52 -5.98 2.81
N ALA A 303 6.56 -4.72 3.26
CA ALA A 303 7.30 -4.35 4.47
C ALA A 303 6.76 -5.04 5.73
N ASP A 304 5.44 -5.16 5.86
CA ASP A 304 4.82 -5.81 7.03
C ASP A 304 5.11 -7.31 7.07
N GLU A 305 5.05 -7.98 5.91
CA GLU A 305 5.29 -9.42 5.74
C GLU A 305 6.76 -9.78 5.92
N LEU A 306 7.70 -8.90 5.55
CA LEU A 306 9.13 -9.13 5.72
C LEU A 306 9.63 -8.85 7.13
N PHE A 307 9.10 -7.79 7.77
CA PHE A 307 9.66 -7.21 9.00
C PHE A 307 8.71 -7.21 10.19
N GLY A 308 7.61 -7.96 10.12
CA GLY A 308 6.76 -8.17 11.29
C GLY A 308 5.89 -6.97 11.66
N GLY A 309 5.19 -6.37 10.70
CA GLY A 309 4.42 -5.15 10.95
C GLY A 309 2.96 -5.30 11.39
N TYR A 310 2.34 -6.46 11.16
CA TYR A 310 0.97 -6.70 11.60
C TYR A 310 0.85 -7.02 13.09
N THR A 311 -0.24 -6.58 13.73
CA THR A 311 -0.55 -6.90 15.14
C THR A 311 -0.59 -8.41 15.42
N ARG A 312 -0.95 -9.24 14.42
CA ARG A 312 -0.92 -10.70 14.54
C ARG A 312 0.49 -11.25 14.75
N HIS A 313 1.51 -10.59 14.20
CA HIS A 313 2.92 -10.96 14.40
C HIS A 313 3.33 -10.78 15.86
N ALA A 314 3.01 -9.63 16.45
CA ALA A 314 3.22 -9.38 17.87
C ALA A 314 2.49 -10.44 18.73
N THR A 315 1.24 -10.75 18.37
CA THR A 315 0.43 -11.76 19.07
C THR A 315 1.04 -13.16 18.98
N ALA A 316 1.55 -13.55 17.81
CA ALA A 316 2.19 -14.85 17.61
C ALA A 316 3.50 -14.96 18.39
N PHE A 317 4.31 -13.90 18.39
CA PHE A 317 5.49 -13.81 19.23
C PHE A 317 5.15 -13.94 20.71
N SER A 318 4.16 -13.20 21.23
CA SER A 318 3.75 -13.29 22.64
C SER A 318 3.27 -14.69 23.04
N ARG A 319 2.74 -15.48 22.11
CA ARG A 319 2.20 -16.83 22.39
C ARG A 319 3.23 -17.95 22.27
N LYS A 320 4.14 -17.84 21.30
CA LYS A 320 5.03 -18.95 20.89
C LYS A 320 6.49 -18.51 20.68
N GLY A 321 6.85 -17.28 21.01
CA GLY A 321 8.17 -16.71 20.76
C GLY A 321 8.52 -16.62 19.28
N TYR A 322 9.82 -16.65 18.97
CA TYR A 322 10.33 -16.60 17.60
C TYR A 322 9.78 -17.68 16.66
N PRO A 323 9.63 -18.96 17.07
CA PRO A 323 9.05 -19.97 16.20
C PRO A 323 7.64 -19.61 15.69
N GLY A 324 6.76 -19.12 16.57
CA GLY A 324 5.41 -18.71 16.14
C GLY A 324 5.40 -17.47 15.26
N LEU A 325 6.31 -16.53 15.50
CA LEU A 325 6.46 -15.37 14.63
C LEU A 325 6.95 -15.78 13.23
N LEU A 326 7.93 -16.68 13.15
CA LEU A 326 8.44 -17.23 11.88
C LEU A 326 7.34 -17.98 11.11
N GLU A 327 6.51 -18.78 11.80
CA GLU A 327 5.35 -19.44 11.20
C GLU A 327 4.40 -18.43 10.52
N GLU A 328 4.04 -17.34 11.20
CA GLU A 328 3.15 -16.31 10.65
C GLU A 328 3.77 -15.57 9.47
N LEU A 329 5.04 -15.12 9.58
CA LEU A 329 5.70 -14.41 8.47
C LEU A 329 5.84 -15.31 7.24
N LYS A 330 6.17 -16.58 7.43
CA LYS A 330 6.23 -17.54 6.34
C LYS A 330 4.89 -17.71 5.65
N LEU A 331 3.80 -17.85 6.42
CA LEU A 331 2.45 -17.96 5.87
C LEU A 331 2.04 -16.73 5.06
N ASP A 332 2.44 -15.54 5.50
CA ASP A 332 2.15 -14.29 4.80
C ASP A 332 2.92 -14.19 3.48
N ILE A 333 4.23 -14.47 3.48
CA ILE A 333 5.04 -14.49 2.25
C ILE A 333 4.52 -15.54 1.26
N ASP A 334 4.26 -16.77 1.71
CA ASP A 334 3.79 -17.87 0.86
C ASP A 334 2.44 -17.55 0.19
N ARG A 335 1.64 -16.64 0.77
CA ARG A 335 0.30 -16.27 0.28
C ARG A 335 0.25 -14.91 -0.40
N LEU A 336 1.33 -14.13 -0.37
CA LEU A 336 1.36 -12.73 -0.79
C LEU A 336 0.89 -12.53 -2.24
N GLY A 337 1.38 -13.37 -3.16
CA GLY A 337 1.01 -13.32 -4.57
C GLY A 337 -0.48 -13.49 -4.79
N LYS A 338 -1.08 -14.44 -4.07
CA LYS A 338 -2.51 -14.74 -4.18
C LYS A 338 -3.38 -13.72 -3.45
N ARG A 339 -3.04 -13.36 -2.21
CA ARG A 339 -3.90 -12.56 -1.33
C ARG A 339 -3.84 -11.06 -1.58
N ASN A 340 -2.71 -10.56 -2.10
CA ASN A 340 -2.48 -9.14 -2.22
C ASN A 340 -2.18 -8.75 -3.67
N LEU A 341 -1.11 -9.29 -4.26
CA LEU A 341 -0.57 -8.78 -5.53
C LEU A 341 -1.58 -8.87 -6.68
N GLY A 342 -2.29 -9.99 -6.82
CA GLY A 342 -3.29 -10.14 -7.87
C GLY A 342 -4.46 -9.15 -7.77
N ARG A 343 -4.97 -8.91 -6.55
CA ARG A 343 -6.04 -7.93 -6.29
C ARG A 343 -5.55 -6.51 -6.59
N ASP A 344 -4.38 -6.18 -6.06
CA ASP A 344 -3.83 -4.83 -6.08
C ASP A 344 -3.42 -4.40 -7.49
N ASP A 345 -2.84 -5.31 -8.27
CA ASP A 345 -2.50 -5.06 -9.68
C ASP A 345 -3.75 -4.71 -10.49
N ARG A 346 -4.82 -5.49 -10.38
CA ARG A 346 -6.04 -5.30 -11.19
C ARG A 346 -6.72 -3.96 -10.96
N VAL A 347 -6.76 -3.50 -9.70
CA VAL A 347 -7.39 -2.21 -9.37
C VAL A 347 -6.54 -1.01 -9.76
N ILE A 348 -5.21 -1.15 -9.74
CA ILE A 348 -4.28 -0.09 -10.15
C ILE A 348 -4.21 -0.02 -11.69
N SER A 349 -4.04 -1.17 -12.35
CA SER A 349 -4.00 -1.33 -13.80
C SER A 349 -5.27 -0.85 -14.49
N HIS A 350 -6.42 -0.88 -13.81
CA HIS A 350 -7.67 -0.28 -14.32
C HIS A 350 -7.51 1.18 -14.75
N TRP A 351 -6.63 1.94 -14.09
CA TRP A 351 -6.35 3.34 -14.40
C TRP A 351 -5.16 3.53 -15.34
N GLY A 352 -4.67 2.45 -15.97
CA GLY A 352 -3.50 2.48 -16.84
C GLY A 352 -2.26 2.93 -16.10
N ARG A 353 -2.03 2.36 -14.91
CA ARG A 353 -0.87 2.60 -14.06
C ARG A 353 -0.26 1.29 -13.61
N GLU A 354 1.05 1.31 -13.42
CA GLU A 354 1.86 0.18 -12.98
C GLU A 354 2.25 0.39 -11.52
N ALA A 355 2.00 -0.60 -10.66
CA ALA A 355 2.54 -0.62 -9.31
C ALA A 355 3.91 -1.27 -9.29
N ARG A 356 4.88 -0.65 -8.60
CA ARG A 356 6.20 -1.23 -8.32
C ARG A 356 6.35 -1.42 -6.81
N PHE A 357 6.92 -2.55 -6.42
CA PHE A 357 7.02 -2.99 -5.03
C PHE A 357 8.48 -3.10 -4.62
N PRO A 358 9.13 -2.03 -4.13
CA PRO A 358 10.54 -2.09 -3.76
C PRO A 358 10.85 -3.08 -2.65
N TYR A 359 9.92 -3.28 -1.70
CA TYR A 359 10.09 -4.27 -0.64
C TYR A 359 10.08 -5.71 -1.13
N LEU A 360 9.51 -5.98 -2.32
CA LEU A 360 9.42 -7.32 -2.90
C LEU A 360 10.48 -7.59 -3.97
N ASP A 361 11.57 -6.84 -3.94
CA ASP A 361 12.73 -7.18 -4.75
C ASP A 361 13.32 -8.52 -4.33
N GLU A 362 13.64 -9.38 -5.28
CA GLU A 362 14.08 -10.76 -5.02
C GLU A 362 15.29 -10.81 -4.08
N GLN A 363 16.26 -9.90 -4.28
CA GLN A 363 17.47 -9.85 -3.46
C GLN A 363 17.16 -9.37 -2.04
N LEU A 364 16.27 -8.37 -1.91
CA LEU A 364 15.82 -7.89 -0.60
C LEU A 364 14.99 -8.94 0.15
N VAL A 365 14.10 -9.65 -0.55
CA VAL A 365 13.28 -10.72 0.03
C VAL A 365 14.19 -11.86 0.49
N LYS A 366 15.12 -12.29 -0.36
CA LYS A 366 16.10 -13.33 -0.04
C LYS A 366 16.89 -13.00 1.22
N TRP A 367 17.48 -11.80 1.27
CA TRP A 367 18.17 -11.32 2.46
C TRP A 367 17.23 -11.30 3.68
N ALA A 368 16.01 -10.75 3.53
CA ALA A 368 15.09 -10.61 4.64
C ALA A 368 14.63 -11.96 5.20
N VAL A 369 14.42 -13.00 4.40
CA VAL A 369 14.03 -14.33 4.90
C VAL A 369 15.21 -15.10 5.50
N GLU A 370 16.42 -14.91 4.98
CA GLU A 370 17.65 -15.53 5.49
C GLU A 370 18.23 -14.79 6.72
N CYS A 371 17.83 -13.53 6.92
CA CYS A 371 18.20 -12.73 8.07
C CYS A 371 17.57 -13.30 9.36
N PRO A 372 18.38 -13.56 10.41
CA PRO A 372 17.86 -13.98 11.71
C PRO A 372 16.77 -13.03 12.21
N ILE A 373 15.65 -13.57 12.69
CA ILE A 373 14.45 -12.77 12.90
C ILE A 373 14.61 -11.66 13.96
N TRP A 374 15.47 -11.85 14.96
CA TRP A 374 15.81 -10.83 15.96
C TRP A 374 16.68 -9.68 15.42
N GLN A 375 17.29 -9.86 14.24
CA GLN A 375 18.03 -8.79 13.56
C GLN A 375 17.11 -7.92 12.69
N LYS A 376 15.83 -8.27 12.53
CA LYS A 376 14.86 -7.48 11.76
C LYS A 376 13.60 -7.08 12.54
N CYS A 377 13.19 -7.88 13.51
CA CYS A 377 12.01 -7.65 14.35
C CYS A 377 12.42 -7.34 15.80
N GLY A 378 11.76 -6.38 16.44
CA GLY A 378 12.12 -5.89 17.78
C GLY A 378 11.26 -6.41 18.94
N PHE A 379 10.65 -7.58 18.83
CA PHE A 379 9.64 -8.05 19.79
C PHE A 379 10.16 -8.52 21.15
N GLN A 380 11.45 -8.80 21.27
CA GLN A 380 12.06 -9.16 22.55
C GLN A 380 12.15 -7.92 23.44
N GLN A 381 11.59 -8.00 24.65
CA GLN A 381 11.76 -6.97 25.66
C GLN A 381 13.12 -7.12 26.33
N THR A 382 13.91 -6.05 26.35
CA THR A 382 15.11 -5.95 27.17
C THR A 382 14.79 -5.07 28.38
N ASP A 383 14.88 -5.64 29.59
CA ASP A 383 14.70 -4.92 30.87
C ASP A 383 15.92 -4.02 31.20
N SER A 384 16.60 -3.46 30.20
CA SER A 384 17.79 -2.66 30.44
C SER A 384 17.42 -1.22 30.80
N ASP A 385 17.80 -0.80 32.01
CA ASP A 385 17.77 0.59 32.50
C ASP A 385 18.63 1.58 31.67
N THR A 386 19.34 1.09 30.66
CA THR A 386 20.17 1.85 29.71
C THR A 386 19.51 1.94 28.34
N LYS A 387 18.29 2.51 28.25
CA LYS A 387 17.70 2.85 26.94
C LYS A 387 18.53 3.95 26.28
N GLN A 388 19.43 3.59 25.37
CA GLN A 388 20.20 4.56 24.57
C GLN A 388 19.36 5.17 23.42
N ASP A 389 18.28 4.49 23.02
CA ASP A 389 17.43 4.89 21.89
C ASP A 389 16.00 5.25 22.31
N PRO A 390 15.28 6.06 21.50
CA PRO A 390 13.87 6.35 21.72
C PRO A 390 13.04 5.07 21.76
N ASP A 391 11.90 5.14 22.46
CA ASP A 391 10.95 4.02 22.58
C ASP A 391 10.29 3.74 21.22
N ILE A 392 10.98 2.97 20.38
CA ILE A 392 10.57 2.61 19.01
C ILE A 392 9.69 1.37 19.07
N GLU A 393 8.59 1.39 18.30
CA GLU A 393 7.66 0.28 18.21
C GLU A 393 8.36 -1.02 17.74
N PRO A 394 8.10 -2.18 18.39
CA PRO A 394 8.73 -3.46 18.06
C PRO A 394 8.52 -3.97 16.61
N GLY A 395 7.34 -3.72 16.06
CA GLY A 395 6.99 -4.16 14.70
C GLY A 395 7.73 -3.34 13.65
N LYS A 396 8.35 -4.00 12.68
CA LYS A 396 9.22 -3.38 11.66
C LYS A 396 10.39 -2.58 12.26
N LYS A 397 10.92 -2.99 13.43
CA LYS A 397 11.96 -2.21 14.14
C LYS A 397 13.16 -1.88 13.26
N VAL A 398 13.64 -2.79 12.40
CA VAL A 398 14.74 -2.49 11.47
C VAL A 398 14.41 -1.36 10.47
N LEU A 399 13.18 -1.33 9.94
CA LEU A 399 12.73 -0.29 9.02
C LEU A 399 12.50 1.05 9.73
N ARG A 400 12.04 0.99 10.99
CA ARG A 400 11.91 2.14 11.88
C ARG A 400 13.26 2.78 12.18
N LEU A 401 14.26 1.97 12.52
CA LEU A 401 15.64 2.43 12.71
C LEU A 401 16.21 3.04 11.42
N LEU A 402 15.96 2.42 10.25
CA LEU A 402 16.33 3.02 8.97
C LEU A 402 15.64 4.39 8.76
N ALA A 403 14.34 4.49 9.02
CA ALA A 403 13.63 5.77 8.93
C ALA A 403 14.25 6.81 9.87
N TYR A 404 14.66 6.42 11.08
CA TYR A 404 15.34 7.28 12.03
C TYR A 404 16.70 7.78 11.48
N GLU A 405 17.52 6.89 10.92
CA GLU A 405 18.78 7.27 10.25
C GLU A 405 18.57 8.24 9.07
N LEU A 406 17.44 8.12 8.38
CA LEU A 406 17.06 9.00 7.28
C LEU A 406 16.50 10.35 7.75
N GLY A 407 16.42 10.59 9.07
CA GLY A 407 15.89 11.82 9.68
C GLY A 407 14.36 11.85 9.81
N MET A 408 13.68 10.71 9.62
CA MET A 408 12.23 10.57 9.71
C MET A 408 11.83 10.07 11.12
N PHE A 409 11.51 10.99 12.02
CA PHE A 409 11.22 10.73 13.43
C PHE A 409 9.73 10.61 13.75
N SER A 410 8.85 11.24 12.95
CA SER A 410 7.41 11.33 13.27
C SER A 410 6.64 10.03 13.03
N ILE A 411 7.22 9.10 12.26
CA ILE A 411 6.54 7.89 11.77
C ILE A 411 6.82 6.65 12.65
N GLN A 412 7.58 6.85 13.73
CA GLN A 412 8.07 5.77 14.60
C GLN A 412 7.02 5.16 15.54
N PHE A 413 5.86 5.80 15.69
CA PHE A 413 4.88 5.50 16.75
C PHE A 413 3.60 4.77 16.28
N GLY A 414 3.57 4.35 15.01
CA GLY A 414 2.45 3.62 14.42
C GLY A 414 1.24 4.51 14.05
N ALA A 415 0.51 4.12 13.02
CA ALA A 415 -0.69 4.82 12.55
C ALA A 415 -1.94 3.97 12.80
N ARG A 416 -3.07 4.61 13.13
CA ARG A 416 -4.37 3.93 13.22
C ARG A 416 -5.04 3.93 11.85
N SER A 417 -5.32 2.75 11.28
CA SER A 417 -6.09 2.65 10.02
C SER A 417 -7.58 2.97 10.22
N ALA A 418 -8.19 3.65 9.26
CA ALA A 418 -9.62 3.97 9.27
C ALA A 418 -10.50 2.78 8.83
N LYS A 419 -11.68 2.60 9.45
CA LYS A 419 -12.71 1.64 8.98
C LYS A 419 -13.73 2.35 8.09
N MET A 420 -13.96 1.82 6.88
CA MET A 420 -14.78 2.46 5.85
C MET A 420 -16.30 2.17 5.94
N GLN A 421 -16.75 1.10 6.60
CA GLN A 421 -18.14 0.62 6.49
C GLN A 421 -19.08 0.92 7.66
N ILE A 422 -20.38 0.98 7.31
CA ILE A 422 -21.53 1.16 8.19
C ILE A 422 -21.96 -0.21 8.76
N GLY A 423 -21.30 -0.71 9.81
CA GLY A 423 -21.78 -1.94 10.48
C GLY A 423 -20.80 -2.60 11.45
N SER A 424 -21.23 -3.69 12.09
CA SER A 424 -20.40 -4.65 12.86
C SER A 424 -19.73 -5.68 11.94
N THR A 425 -19.59 -5.38 10.66
CA THR A 425 -19.12 -6.31 9.64
C THR A 425 -17.63 -6.59 9.87
N LYS A 426 -17.28 -7.86 10.10
CA LYS A 426 -15.87 -8.27 10.22
C LYS A 426 -15.22 -8.19 8.84
N GLY A 427 -13.92 -7.88 8.77
CA GLY A 427 -13.21 -7.79 7.48
C GLY A 427 -13.27 -9.10 6.66
N THR A 428 -13.43 -10.24 7.33
CA THR A 428 -13.58 -11.57 6.71
C THR A 428 -14.99 -11.86 6.18
N THR A 429 -15.94 -10.94 6.33
CA THR A 429 -17.30 -11.12 5.84
C THR A 429 -17.29 -11.08 4.32
N VAL A 430 -18.00 -11.99 3.68
CA VAL A 430 -18.15 -12.02 2.22
C VAL A 430 -18.97 -10.81 1.79
N ILE A 431 -18.53 -10.15 0.72
CA ILE A 431 -19.20 -9.00 0.11
C ILE A 431 -20.59 -9.45 -0.35
N SER A 432 -21.61 -8.75 0.14
CA SER A 432 -23.00 -8.87 -0.33
C SER A 432 -23.23 -8.21 -1.67
#